data_AF-A0A9E4WAB2-F1
#
_entry.id   AF-A0A9E4WAB2-F1
#
_cell.length_a   1.000
_cell.length_b   1.000
_cell.length_c   1.000
_cell.angle_alpha   90.00
_cell.angle_beta   90.00
_cell.angle_gamma   90.00
#
_symmetry.space_group_name_H-M   'P 1'
#
loop_
_entity.id
_entity.type
_entity.pdbx_description
1 polymer ?
#
loop_
_entity_poly.entity_id
_entity_poly.type
_entity_poly.pdbx_seq_one_letter_code
_entity_poly.pdbx_strand_id
1 'polypeptide(L)'
;MSTTFIGQGGSAAIGVDISSHLFRARSIRSILDKARNISGPALTLRVSNSRWDGRRQRRRGQDPWLVSIRRHSLKNTGGQAPSIGKTRQKQDADYIFHELTRSICPECKKVIDAQIIIRDNKVYMRKRCPDHGWFEGIISSDAQMYVDSVKFNKPGTLPLEFSTEVKDGCPLDCGLCPEHKQHMCLALIEVNTACNLNCPVCFANAGMGFSLTMKQVEGMLDRFVEIEGDPEVIQFSGGEPTIHPQILDMIQAAKDRGIRQVMINTNGVRIARDDRFLEDLA
;
A
#
# COMPACT_ATOMS: atom_id res chain seq x y z
N MET A 1 -20.78 19.00 -24.31
CA MET A 1 -20.95 19.68 -23.01
C MET A 1 -21.19 18.60 -21.98
N SER A 2 -20.38 18.34 -20.98
CA SER A 2 -19.09 18.82 -20.49
C SER A 2 -18.60 17.68 -19.56
N THR A 3 -17.33 17.27 -19.60
CA THR A 3 -16.26 17.73 -18.68
C THR A 3 -16.73 17.61 -17.22
N THR A 4 -16.11 16.76 -16.40
CA THR A 4 -14.93 17.18 -15.62
C THR A 4 -13.85 16.11 -15.49
N PHE A 5 -12.64 16.50 -15.89
CA PHE A 5 -11.34 15.93 -15.56
C PHE A 5 -10.91 16.34 -14.15
N ILE A 6 -10.19 15.47 -13.44
CA ILE A 6 -9.02 15.90 -12.67
C ILE A 6 -7.88 14.94 -13.06
N GLY A 7 -6.97 15.42 -13.90
CA GLY A 7 -5.72 14.74 -14.18
C GLY A 7 -4.67 15.12 -13.16
N GLN A 8 -3.66 14.25 -12.98
CA GLN A 8 -2.29 14.66 -12.71
C GLN A 8 -1.34 13.56 -13.21
N GLY A 9 -0.27 13.98 -13.89
CA GLY A 9 0.55 13.16 -14.77
C GLY A 9 1.29 12.03 -14.09
N GLY A 10 1.24 10.85 -14.71
CA GLY A 10 2.09 9.72 -14.38
C GLY A 10 3.37 9.76 -15.23
N SER A 11 4.51 9.98 -14.58
CA SER A 11 5.79 9.55 -15.14
C SER A 11 5.85 8.02 -15.06
N ALA A 12 6.01 7.34 -16.19
CA ALA A 12 6.17 5.89 -16.21
C ALA A 12 7.58 5.52 -15.72
N ALA A 13 7.68 4.77 -14.62
CA ALA A 13 8.88 4.03 -14.29
C ALA A 13 8.87 2.73 -15.10
N ILE A 14 9.96 2.44 -15.82
CA ILE A 14 10.12 1.18 -16.55
C ILE A 14 11.02 0.30 -15.68
N GLY A 15 10.44 -0.76 -15.10
CA GLY A 15 11.23 -1.85 -14.52
C GLY A 15 11.73 -2.75 -15.63
N VAL A 16 13.05 -2.88 -15.77
CA VAL A 16 13.67 -3.85 -16.68
C VAL A 16 14.13 -5.04 -15.85
N ASP A 17 13.59 -6.21 -16.15
CA ASP A 17 14.05 -7.50 -15.60
C ASP A 17 15.20 -8.02 -16.46
N ILE A 18 16.37 -8.19 -15.84
CA ILE A 18 17.62 -8.58 -16.50
C ILE A 18 17.87 -10.10 -16.38
N SER A 19 16.99 -10.85 -15.68
CA SER A 19 17.25 -12.25 -15.31
C SER A 19 16.93 -13.31 -16.38
N SER A 20 16.35 -12.94 -17.52
CA SER A 20 15.91 -13.91 -18.53
C SER A 20 16.64 -13.78 -19.88
N HIS A 21 17.33 -14.85 -20.28
CA HIS A 21 17.99 -15.03 -21.60
C HIS A 21 17.04 -14.94 -22.83
N LEU A 22 15.78 -14.54 -22.64
CA LEU A 22 14.76 -14.42 -23.68
C LEU A 22 14.45 -12.96 -24.08
N PHE A 23 15.02 -11.95 -23.41
CA PHE A 23 14.79 -10.54 -23.75
C PHE A 23 15.73 -10.06 -24.88
N ARG A 24 15.32 -10.29 -26.13
CA ARG A 24 16.02 -9.70 -27.30
C ARG A 24 15.81 -8.18 -27.36
N ALA A 25 16.89 -7.41 -27.49
CA ALA A 25 16.93 -5.94 -27.66
C ALA A 25 15.97 -5.38 -28.74
N ARG A 26 15.57 -6.18 -29.73
CA ARG A 26 14.55 -5.79 -30.73
C ARG A 26 13.14 -5.58 -30.15
N SER A 27 12.81 -6.17 -29.00
CA SER A 27 11.46 -6.08 -28.41
C SER A 27 11.20 -4.74 -27.72
N ILE A 28 12.23 -4.12 -27.12
CA ILE A 28 12.13 -2.80 -26.46
C ILE A 28 11.81 -1.70 -27.47
N ARG A 29 12.47 -1.72 -28.64
CA ARG A 29 12.19 -0.74 -29.72
C ARG A 29 10.75 -0.82 -30.21
N SER A 30 10.23 -2.04 -30.40
CA SER A 30 8.82 -2.28 -30.76
C SER A 30 7.84 -1.78 -29.69
N ILE A 31 8.15 -1.95 -28.40
CA ILE A 31 7.31 -1.49 -27.29
C ILE A 31 7.31 0.04 -27.19
N LEU A 32 8.48 0.67 -27.34
CA LEU A 32 8.62 2.14 -27.33
C LEU A 32 8.02 2.81 -28.58
N ASP A 33 8.11 2.17 -29.75
CA ASP A 33 7.48 2.65 -30.98
C ASP A 33 5.95 2.45 -30.96
N LYS A 34 5.44 1.39 -30.32
CA LYS A 34 4.00 1.20 -30.10
C LYS A 34 3.41 2.19 -29.09
N ALA A 35 4.17 2.57 -28.06
CA ALA A 35 3.76 3.58 -27.09
C ALA A 35 3.59 4.98 -27.69
N ARG A 36 4.22 5.25 -28.85
CA ARG A 36 4.07 6.52 -29.59
C ARG A 36 2.79 6.62 -30.44
N ASN A 37 2.04 5.53 -30.63
CA ASN A 37 1.02 5.46 -31.70
C ASN A 37 -0.39 5.00 -31.27
N ILE A 38 -0.75 5.09 -29.97
CA ILE A 38 -2.11 4.76 -29.52
C ILE A 38 -2.92 6.05 -29.33
N SER A 39 -3.68 6.41 -30.35
CA SER A 39 -4.78 7.37 -30.31
C SER A 39 -6.04 6.73 -30.92
N GLY A 40 -7.04 6.40 -30.11
CA GLY A 40 -8.33 5.89 -30.60
C GLY A 40 -9.17 5.15 -29.56
N PRO A 41 -10.52 5.20 -29.64
CA PRO A 41 -11.39 5.22 -28.45
C PRO A 41 -11.92 3.86 -27.99
N ALA A 42 -12.33 3.87 -26.72
CA ALA A 42 -12.75 2.75 -25.89
C ALA A 42 -14.11 2.13 -26.28
N LEU A 43 -14.12 0.79 -26.22
CA LEU A 43 -15.29 -0.09 -26.27
C LEU A 43 -16.13 0.08 -24.98
N THR A 44 -17.44 0.27 -25.10
CA THR A 44 -18.35 0.40 -23.94
C THR A 44 -19.04 -0.93 -23.65
N LEU A 45 -18.89 -1.45 -22.42
CA LEU A 45 -19.58 -2.64 -21.92
C LEU A 45 -20.85 -2.24 -21.15
N ARG A 46 -22.01 -2.79 -21.55
CA ARG A 46 -23.30 -2.65 -20.85
C ARG A 46 -23.43 -3.71 -19.76
N VAL A 47 -23.80 -3.32 -18.55
CA VAL A 47 -24.32 -4.22 -17.51
C VAL A 47 -25.84 -4.11 -17.48
N SER A 48 -26.53 -5.25 -17.56
CA SER A 48 -27.99 -5.37 -17.46
C SER A 48 -28.38 -6.04 -16.15
N ASN A 49 -29.31 -5.41 -15.41
CA ASN A 49 -29.89 -5.95 -14.18
C ASN A 49 -30.89 -7.08 -14.48
N SER A 50 -30.76 -8.21 -13.78
CA SER A 50 -31.82 -9.21 -13.65
C SER A 50 -32.35 -9.24 -12.22
N ARG A 51 -33.65 -8.98 -12.09
CA ARG A 51 -34.48 -9.10 -10.89
C ARG A 51 -34.37 -10.50 -10.27
N TRP A 52 -34.38 -10.55 -8.94
CA TRP A 52 -34.64 -11.77 -8.18
C TRP A 52 -35.90 -11.58 -7.33
N ASP A 53 -36.90 -12.42 -7.61
CA ASP A 53 -38.17 -12.60 -6.92
C ASP A 53 -38.09 -13.97 -6.23
N GLY A 54 -38.50 -14.07 -4.96
CA GLY A 54 -38.78 -15.38 -4.40
C GLY A 54 -38.93 -15.45 -2.89
N ARG A 55 -40.17 -15.30 -2.41
CA ARG A 55 -40.63 -15.53 -1.03
C ARG A 55 -40.14 -16.87 -0.44
N ARG A 56 -39.80 -16.88 0.86
CA ARG A 56 -40.05 -18.06 1.73
C ARG A 56 -40.38 -17.67 3.17
N GLN A 57 -41.68 -17.84 3.47
CA GLN A 57 -42.34 -18.30 4.69
C GLN A 57 -41.84 -17.86 6.10
N ARG A 58 -42.71 -17.07 6.74
CA ARG A 58 -42.84 -16.95 8.20
C ARG A 58 -43.18 -18.31 8.84
N ARG A 59 -42.50 -18.65 9.95
CA ARG A 59 -43.06 -19.52 11.00
C ARG A 59 -42.99 -18.79 12.34
N ARG A 60 -44.15 -18.74 13.01
CA ARG A 60 -44.34 -18.30 14.40
C ARG A 60 -43.91 -19.42 15.36
N GLY A 61 -43.22 -19.05 16.43
CA GLY A 61 -43.04 -19.81 17.67
C GLY A 61 -42.40 -18.85 18.67
N GLN A 62 -43.16 -18.21 19.55
CA GLN A 62 -43.42 -18.64 20.94
C GLN A 62 -42.12 -18.78 21.76
N ASP A 63 -41.67 -17.66 22.33
CA ASP A 63 -40.68 -17.64 23.41
C ASP A 63 -41.38 -17.87 24.77
N PRO A 64 -40.89 -18.79 25.64
CA PRO A 64 -41.62 -19.24 26.83
C PRO A 64 -41.28 -18.50 28.13
N TRP A 65 -40.79 -17.26 28.11
CA TRP A 65 -40.42 -16.53 29.35
C TRP A 65 -41.07 -15.14 29.45
N LEU A 66 -42.37 -15.12 29.75
CA LEU A 66 -43.08 -13.90 30.19
C LEU A 66 -43.13 -13.86 31.72
N VAL A 67 -42.23 -13.09 32.32
CA VAL A 67 -42.29 -12.71 33.75
C VAL A 67 -43.37 -11.63 33.92
N SER A 68 -44.48 -11.97 34.59
CA SER A 68 -45.55 -11.01 34.88
C SER A 68 -45.18 -10.17 36.11
N ILE A 69 -45.01 -8.86 35.94
CA ILE A 69 -44.84 -7.90 37.05
C ILE A 69 -46.19 -7.23 37.31
N ARG A 70 -46.83 -7.53 38.45
CA ARG A 70 -48.03 -6.80 38.89
C ARG A 70 -47.62 -5.45 39.48
N ARG A 71 -48.05 -4.34 38.86
CA ARG A 71 -47.93 -3.00 39.45
C ARG A 71 -49.04 -2.78 40.48
N HIS A 72 -48.66 -2.46 41.71
CA HIS A 72 -49.58 -1.86 42.69
C HIS A 72 -49.84 -0.40 42.31
N SER A 73 -51.12 0.00 42.33
CA SER A 73 -51.57 1.36 42.01
C SER A 73 -51.25 2.30 43.18
N LEU A 74 -50.33 3.24 42.97
CA LEU A 74 -50.15 4.40 43.85
C LEU A 74 -51.07 5.52 43.35
N LYS A 75 -51.88 6.07 44.27
CA LYS A 75 -52.82 7.16 44.00
C LYS A 75 -52.06 8.44 43.63
N ASN A 76 -52.52 9.07 42.56
CA ASN A 76 -51.91 10.22 41.90
C ASN A 76 -52.33 11.52 42.62
N THR A 77 -51.42 12.21 43.30
CA THR A 77 -51.62 13.60 43.75
C THR A 77 -51.12 14.54 42.65
N GLY A 78 -52.02 15.39 42.15
CA GLY A 78 -51.79 16.25 41.00
C GLY A 78 -50.69 17.29 41.24
N GLY A 79 -49.54 17.09 40.62
CA GLY A 79 -48.56 18.12 40.29
C GLY A 79 -48.40 18.16 38.78
N GLN A 80 -48.51 19.34 38.17
CA GLN A 80 -48.26 19.52 36.73
C GLN A 80 -46.82 19.13 36.42
N ALA A 81 -46.65 18.13 35.56
CA ALA A 81 -45.34 17.66 35.13
C ALA A 81 -44.65 18.76 34.30
N PRO A 82 -43.35 19.04 34.53
CA PRO A 82 -42.60 19.98 33.72
C PRO A 82 -42.59 19.52 32.25
N SER A 83 -42.75 20.46 31.32
CA SER A 83 -42.79 20.20 29.89
C SER A 83 -41.54 19.41 29.46
N ILE A 84 -41.74 18.14 29.10
CA ILE A 84 -40.67 17.25 28.64
C ILE A 84 -40.17 17.82 27.32
N GLY A 85 -39.03 18.51 27.35
CA GLY A 85 -38.31 18.96 26.15
C GLY A 85 -38.07 17.76 25.21
N LYS A 86 -38.12 18.02 23.88
CA LYS A 86 -38.05 17.02 22.81
C LYS A 86 -37.24 15.78 23.21
N THR A 87 -37.94 14.65 23.39
CA THR A 87 -37.32 13.37 23.77
C THR A 87 -36.23 13.02 22.76
N ARG A 88 -34.97 12.98 23.19
CA ARG A 88 -33.84 12.56 22.34
C ARG A 88 -34.13 11.14 21.87
N GLN A 89 -34.31 10.97 20.55
CA GLN A 89 -34.52 9.65 19.95
C GLN A 89 -33.16 8.98 19.71
N LYS A 90 -33.11 7.66 19.91
CA LYS A 90 -31.95 6.86 19.52
C LYS A 90 -31.84 6.87 18.00
N GLN A 91 -30.61 6.93 17.49
CA GLN A 91 -30.29 6.91 16.07
C GLN A 91 -29.15 5.93 15.85
N ASP A 92 -29.19 5.22 14.73
CA ASP A 92 -28.08 4.38 14.29
C ASP A 92 -26.94 5.26 13.76
N ALA A 93 -25.72 4.77 13.83
CA ALA A 93 -24.58 5.44 13.19
C ALA A 93 -24.70 5.37 11.66
N ASP A 94 -24.17 6.38 10.98
CA ASP A 94 -24.05 6.43 9.52
C ASP A 94 -22.88 5.58 8.99
N TYR A 95 -22.25 4.78 9.83
CA TYR A 95 -21.11 3.93 9.50
C TYR A 95 -21.11 2.63 10.31
N ILE A 96 -20.40 1.63 9.81
CA ILE A 96 -20.08 0.39 10.53
C ILE A 96 -18.68 0.53 11.12
N PHE A 97 -18.55 0.32 12.43
CA PHE A 97 -17.23 0.15 13.05
C PHE A 97 -16.69 -1.24 12.70
N HIS A 98 -15.56 -1.30 11.99
CA HIS A 98 -14.98 -2.55 11.51
C HIS A 98 -13.91 -3.08 12.47
N GLU A 99 -12.92 -2.26 12.81
CA GLU A 99 -11.83 -2.66 13.71
C GLU A 99 -11.14 -1.45 14.36
N LEU A 100 -10.38 -1.74 15.41
CA LEU A 100 -9.46 -0.81 16.07
C LEU A 100 -8.04 -1.11 15.61
N THR A 101 -7.28 -0.07 15.32
CA THR A 101 -5.87 -0.15 14.92
C THR A 101 -5.08 1.03 15.46
N ARG A 102 -3.78 1.08 15.19
CA ARG A 102 -2.92 2.24 15.50
C ARG A 102 -2.47 2.93 14.21
N SER A 103 -2.24 4.22 14.30
CA SER A 103 -1.73 5.05 13.20
C SER A 103 -0.78 6.11 13.76
N ILE A 104 -0.10 6.84 12.89
CA ILE A 104 0.63 8.07 13.24
C ILE A 104 -0.24 9.33 13.03
N CYS A 105 -0.06 10.34 13.89
CA CYS A 105 -0.60 11.68 13.67
C CYS A 105 0.07 12.31 12.44
N PRO A 106 -0.69 12.91 11.48
CA PRO A 106 -0.11 13.56 10.31
C PRO A 106 0.83 14.73 10.65
N GLU A 107 0.57 15.41 11.76
CA GLU A 107 1.34 16.58 12.21
C GLU A 107 2.54 16.16 13.08
N CYS A 108 2.30 15.72 14.32
CA CYS A 108 3.38 15.45 15.27
C CYS A 108 3.98 14.04 15.22
N LYS A 109 3.52 13.17 14.31
CA LYS A 109 4.01 11.79 14.09
C LYS A 109 3.91 10.83 15.29
N LYS A 110 3.35 11.26 16.43
CA LYS A 110 3.04 10.38 17.57
C LYS A 110 2.11 9.24 17.14
N VAL A 111 2.33 8.07 17.73
CA VAL A 111 1.43 6.92 17.61
C VAL A 111 0.13 7.22 18.34
N ILE A 112 -1.00 6.99 17.67
CA ILE A 112 -2.37 7.24 18.15
C ILE A 112 -3.30 6.12 17.73
N ASP A 113 -4.38 5.92 18.48
CA ASP A 113 -5.43 4.98 18.10
C ASP A 113 -6.22 5.48 16.89
N ALA A 114 -6.65 4.52 16.08
CA ALA A 114 -7.43 4.72 14.88
C ALA A 114 -8.54 3.68 14.81
N GLN A 115 -9.62 4.05 14.14
CA GLN A 115 -10.78 3.21 13.87
C GLN A 115 -10.86 3.01 12.36
N ILE A 116 -11.02 1.77 11.94
CA ILE A 116 -11.43 1.47 10.57
C ILE A 116 -12.95 1.42 10.56
N ILE A 117 -13.54 2.27 9.72
CA ILE A 117 -14.99 2.36 9.57
C ILE A 117 -15.39 2.17 8.12
N ILE A 118 -16.56 1.58 7.90
CA ILE A 118 -17.14 1.37 6.57
C ILE A 118 -18.34 2.28 6.43
N ARG A 119 -18.34 3.12 5.39
CA ARG A 119 -19.42 4.05 5.05
C ARG A 119 -19.51 4.19 3.53
N ASP A 120 -20.72 4.14 2.98
CA ASP A 120 -20.97 4.32 1.54
C ASP A 120 -20.09 3.44 0.63
N ASN A 121 -19.95 2.14 0.97
CA ASN A 121 -19.10 1.15 0.29
C ASN A 121 -17.59 1.49 0.25
N LYS A 122 -17.13 2.42 1.09
CA LYS A 122 -15.73 2.80 1.23
C LYS A 122 -15.24 2.51 2.63
N VAL A 123 -13.93 2.34 2.75
CA VAL A 123 -13.26 2.11 4.02
C VAL A 123 -12.47 3.35 4.38
N TYR A 124 -12.70 3.85 5.59
CA TYR A 124 -12.05 5.04 6.12
C TYR A 124 -11.23 4.67 7.36
N MET A 125 -10.05 5.24 7.48
CA MET A 125 -9.30 5.30 8.73
C MET A 125 -9.60 6.63 9.41
N ARG A 126 -10.29 6.57 10.54
CA ARG A 126 -10.61 7.72 11.39
C ARG A 126 -9.73 7.69 12.64
N LYS A 127 -9.02 8.77 12.93
CA LYS A 127 -8.08 8.84 14.06
C LYS A 127 -8.16 10.19 14.76
N ARG A 128 -7.79 10.23 16.04
CA ARG A 128 -7.76 11.47 16.83
C ARG A 128 -6.43 11.64 17.53
N CYS A 129 -5.75 12.74 17.26
CA CYS A 129 -4.62 13.19 18.06
C CYS A 129 -5.14 14.07 19.22
N PRO A 130 -4.68 13.88 20.46
CA PRO A 130 -5.02 14.79 21.56
C PRO A 130 -4.65 16.25 21.27
N ASP A 131 -3.54 16.46 20.57
CA ASP A 131 -2.98 17.79 20.27
C ASP A 131 -3.58 18.41 18.98
N HIS A 132 -3.83 17.59 17.95
CA HIS A 132 -4.18 18.06 16.60
C HIS A 132 -5.61 17.71 16.14
N GLY A 133 -6.42 17.08 16.99
CA GLY A 133 -7.82 16.80 16.70
C GLY A 133 -8.05 15.60 15.78
N TRP A 134 -9.16 15.63 15.03
CA TRP A 134 -9.65 14.51 14.23
C TRP A 134 -9.08 14.54 12.81
N PHE A 135 -8.73 13.35 12.32
CA PHE A 135 -8.37 13.10 10.93
C PHE A 135 -9.17 11.92 10.40
N GLU A 136 -9.50 11.96 9.12
CA GLU A 136 -10.15 10.88 8.40
C GLU A 136 -9.58 10.80 6.99
N GLY A 137 -9.30 9.58 6.52
CA GLY A 137 -8.82 9.33 5.17
C GLY A 137 -9.38 8.03 4.62
N ILE A 138 -9.65 8.00 3.32
CA ILE A 138 -10.07 6.78 2.62
C ILE A 138 -8.85 5.86 2.53
N ILE A 139 -9.01 4.59 2.92
CA ILE A 139 -8.01 3.54 2.75
C ILE A 139 -8.37 2.53 1.67
N SER A 140 -9.67 2.39 1.35
CA SER A 140 -10.14 1.60 0.21
C SER A 140 -11.41 2.23 -0.38
N SER A 141 -11.51 2.24 -1.71
CA SER A 141 -12.71 2.65 -2.43
C SER A 141 -13.78 1.55 -2.53
N ASP A 142 -13.45 0.32 -2.11
CA ASP A 142 -14.34 -0.84 -2.15
C ASP A 142 -14.26 -1.59 -0.80
N ALA A 143 -15.38 -1.60 -0.07
CA ALA A 143 -15.48 -2.24 1.24
C ALA A 143 -15.47 -3.77 1.15
N GLN A 144 -16.08 -4.35 0.10
CA GLN A 144 -16.14 -5.80 -0.05
C GLN A 144 -14.74 -6.34 -0.35
N MET A 145 -14.00 -5.70 -1.26
CA MET A 145 -12.61 -6.04 -1.54
C MET A 145 -11.74 -5.97 -0.28
N TYR A 146 -11.87 -4.90 0.52
CA TYR A 146 -11.07 -4.73 1.75
C TYR A 146 -11.31 -5.88 2.73
N VAL A 147 -12.58 -6.21 3.01
CA VAL A 147 -12.94 -7.28 3.94
C VAL A 147 -12.53 -8.66 3.40
N ASP A 148 -12.67 -8.87 2.09
CA ASP A 148 -12.27 -10.13 1.46
C ASP A 148 -10.76 -10.31 1.38
N SER A 149 -9.98 -9.22 1.34
CA SER A 149 -8.52 -9.27 1.20
C SER A 149 -7.85 -10.11 2.29
N VAL A 150 -8.37 -10.05 3.52
CA VAL A 150 -7.84 -10.78 4.69
C VAL A 150 -7.89 -12.30 4.50
N LYS A 151 -8.80 -12.80 3.66
CA LYS A 151 -8.93 -14.23 3.33
C LYS A 151 -7.71 -14.78 2.58
N PHE A 152 -6.93 -13.91 1.94
CA PHE A 152 -5.76 -14.28 1.16
C PHE A 152 -4.43 -14.09 1.92
N ASN A 153 -4.49 -13.70 3.20
CA ASN A 153 -3.30 -13.58 4.02
C ASN A 153 -2.65 -14.95 4.24
N LYS A 154 -1.40 -15.10 3.80
CA LYS A 154 -0.55 -16.25 4.14
C LYS A 154 0.21 -15.99 5.45
N PRO A 155 0.61 -17.04 6.18
CA PRO A 155 1.61 -16.89 7.24
C PRO A 155 2.88 -16.19 6.74
N GLY A 156 3.47 -15.37 7.60
CA GLY A 156 4.76 -14.74 7.36
C GLY A 156 5.86 -15.79 7.21
N THR A 157 6.74 -15.60 6.22
CA THR A 157 8.00 -16.33 6.12
C THR A 157 9.00 -15.60 7.00
N LEU A 158 9.73 -16.31 7.87
CA LEU A 158 10.75 -15.68 8.70
C LEU A 158 12.11 -15.74 7.99
N PRO A 159 12.93 -14.68 8.06
CA PRO A 159 14.31 -14.73 7.60
C PRO A 159 15.14 -15.66 8.51
N LEU A 160 16.34 -16.03 8.06
CA LEU A 160 17.30 -16.78 8.86
C LEU A 160 17.84 -15.95 10.02
N GLU A 161 18.01 -14.65 9.79
CA GLU A 161 18.46 -13.70 10.80
C GLU A 161 17.67 -12.38 10.77
N PHE A 162 17.64 -11.72 11.92
CA PHE A 162 17.10 -10.38 12.06
C PHE A 162 18.25 -9.36 12.08
N SER A 163 18.00 -8.16 11.54
CA SER A 163 19.00 -7.08 11.52
C SER A 163 19.02 -6.25 12.80
N THR A 164 17.93 -6.25 13.56
CA THR A 164 17.76 -5.43 14.75
C THR A 164 16.95 -6.14 15.83
N GLU A 165 17.03 -5.64 17.06
CA GLU A 165 16.23 -6.09 18.20
C GLU A 165 14.94 -5.26 18.34
N VAL A 166 13.99 -5.75 19.14
CA VAL A 166 12.81 -4.99 19.57
C VAL A 166 13.14 -4.30 20.90
N LYS A 167 13.04 -2.97 20.93
CA LYS A 167 13.30 -2.11 22.10
C LYS A 167 12.07 -1.26 22.45
N ASP A 168 11.67 -0.36 21.56
CA ASP A 168 10.56 0.60 21.76
C ASP A 168 9.24 0.17 21.08
N GLY A 169 9.28 -0.90 20.29
CA GLY A 169 8.18 -1.47 19.51
C GLY A 169 7.97 -0.81 18.14
N CYS A 170 7.14 -1.45 17.29
CA CYS A 170 6.73 -0.88 16.00
C CYS A 170 5.83 0.36 16.20
N PRO A 171 6.10 1.51 15.55
CA PRO A 171 7.01 1.73 14.41
C PRO A 171 8.39 2.36 14.77
N LEU A 172 8.77 2.39 16.05
CA LEU A 172 9.98 3.09 16.51
C LEU A 172 11.28 2.29 16.29
N ASP A 173 11.20 0.95 16.31
CA ASP A 173 12.36 0.06 16.08
C ASP A 173 12.56 -0.33 14.60
N CYS A 174 12.31 0.59 13.66
CA CYS A 174 12.24 0.25 12.23
C CYS A 174 13.54 -0.42 11.72
N GLY A 175 13.38 -1.57 11.07
CA GLY A 175 14.40 -2.50 10.61
C GLY A 175 13.81 -3.91 10.47
N LEU A 176 14.59 -4.88 9.97
CA LEU A 176 14.17 -6.28 9.94
C LEU A 176 14.29 -6.90 11.35
N CYS A 177 13.42 -6.48 12.27
CA CYS A 177 13.35 -6.96 13.66
C CYS A 177 12.43 -8.20 13.79
N PRO A 178 12.45 -8.93 14.92
CA PRO A 178 11.56 -10.05 15.16
C PRO A 178 10.05 -9.75 14.99
N GLU A 179 9.62 -8.52 15.25
CA GLU A 179 8.22 -8.10 15.04
C GLU A 179 7.87 -7.74 13.59
N HIS A 180 8.85 -7.72 12.67
CA HIS A 180 8.63 -7.48 11.24
C HIS A 180 7.85 -8.63 10.57
N LYS A 181 7.83 -9.83 11.18
CA LYS A 181 6.96 -11.00 10.86
C LYS A 181 6.92 -11.42 9.38
N GLN A 182 7.88 -10.97 8.58
CA GLN A 182 8.04 -11.30 7.17
C GLN A 182 9.51 -11.11 6.79
N HIS A 183 10.00 -11.98 5.90
CA HIS A 183 11.29 -11.88 5.23
C HIS A 183 11.30 -10.75 4.18
N MET A 184 12.47 -10.43 3.64
CA MET A 184 12.62 -9.40 2.63
C MET A 184 12.28 -9.93 1.23
N CYS A 185 11.01 -9.81 0.82
CA CYS A 185 10.57 -10.25 -0.52
C CYS A 185 11.22 -9.46 -1.67
N LEU A 186 11.62 -8.20 -1.43
CA LEU A 186 12.31 -7.34 -2.38
C LEU A 186 13.27 -6.42 -1.62
N ALA A 187 14.57 -6.59 -1.84
CA ALA A 187 15.57 -5.64 -1.37
C ALA A 187 15.68 -4.46 -2.33
N LEU A 188 15.78 -3.24 -1.82
CA LEU A 188 15.98 -2.04 -2.62
C LEU A 188 17.24 -1.31 -2.16
N ILE A 189 18.16 -1.06 -3.08
CA ILE A 189 19.38 -0.29 -2.83
C ILE A 189 19.32 0.99 -3.66
N GLU A 190 19.25 2.14 -2.98
CA GLU A 190 19.45 3.43 -3.62
C GLU A 190 20.95 3.68 -3.79
N VAL A 191 21.46 3.53 -5.02
CA VAL A 191 22.91 3.61 -5.26
C VAL A 191 23.43 5.04 -5.30
N ASN A 192 22.56 6.01 -5.54
CA ASN A 192 22.88 7.44 -5.54
C ASN A 192 21.61 8.29 -5.35
N THR A 193 21.77 9.57 -5.03
CA THR A 193 20.65 10.54 -5.05
C THR A 193 20.58 11.36 -6.33
N ALA A 194 21.64 11.36 -7.13
CA ALA A 194 21.75 12.19 -8.33
C ALA A 194 20.83 11.66 -9.44
N CYS A 195 20.15 12.57 -10.15
CA CYS A 195 19.33 12.24 -11.31
C CYS A 195 19.66 13.20 -12.46
N ASN A 196 19.61 12.70 -13.69
CA ASN A 196 19.76 13.49 -14.91
C ASN A 196 18.43 14.09 -15.43
N LEU A 197 17.36 14.00 -14.63
CA LEU A 197 16.05 14.63 -14.86
C LEU A 197 15.61 15.40 -13.62
N ASN A 198 14.65 16.31 -13.79
CA ASN A 198 14.07 17.13 -12.71
C ASN A 198 12.54 17.07 -12.75
N CYS A 199 11.99 15.89 -12.49
CA CYS A 199 10.54 15.64 -12.62
C CYS A 199 9.74 16.42 -11.56
N PRO A 200 8.65 17.13 -11.94
CA PRO A 200 7.85 17.93 -11.00
C PRO A 200 7.08 17.09 -9.97
N VAL A 201 7.01 15.77 -10.19
CA VAL A 201 6.35 14.78 -9.32
C VAL A 201 7.35 13.87 -8.59
N CYS A 202 8.64 14.23 -8.57
CA CYS A 202 9.68 13.40 -7.94
C CYS A 202 9.49 13.36 -6.42
N PHE A 203 8.99 12.23 -5.89
CA PHE A 203 8.88 12.02 -4.45
C PHE A 203 10.23 11.76 -3.77
N ALA A 204 11.22 11.26 -4.52
CA ALA A 204 12.57 10.99 -4.03
C ALA A 204 13.40 12.26 -3.82
N ASN A 205 12.89 13.43 -4.27
CA ASN A 205 13.59 14.71 -4.21
C ASN A 205 15.05 14.62 -4.71
N ALA A 206 15.23 13.95 -5.85
CA ALA A 206 16.54 13.65 -6.41
C ALA A 206 17.35 14.92 -6.67
N GLY A 207 18.66 14.85 -6.41
CA GLY A 207 19.55 16.01 -6.43
C GLY A 207 20.98 15.68 -6.00
N MET A 208 21.78 16.71 -5.70
CA MET A 208 23.13 16.51 -5.17
C MET A 208 23.06 15.86 -3.78
N GLY A 209 23.81 14.79 -3.60
CA GLY A 209 23.82 14.03 -2.35
C GLY A 209 24.87 12.93 -2.41
N PHE A 210 24.48 11.70 -2.06
CA PHE A 210 25.42 10.59 -1.94
C PHE A 210 25.51 9.74 -3.23
N SER A 211 26.60 8.99 -3.31
CA SER A 211 26.82 7.90 -4.25
C SER A 211 27.49 6.78 -3.48
N LEU A 212 26.89 5.58 -3.48
CA LEU A 212 27.45 4.44 -2.77
C LEU A 212 28.69 3.93 -3.49
N THR A 213 29.70 3.56 -2.71
CA THR A 213 30.87 2.84 -3.22
C THR A 213 30.51 1.38 -3.51
N MET A 214 31.26 0.74 -4.41
CA MET A 214 31.11 -0.69 -4.65
C MET A 214 31.18 -1.53 -3.37
N LYS A 215 32.15 -1.24 -2.50
CA LYS A 215 32.32 -1.94 -1.21
C LYS A 215 31.09 -1.84 -0.30
N GLN A 216 30.40 -0.70 -0.30
CA GLN A 216 29.17 -0.54 0.48
C GLN A 216 28.05 -1.40 -0.09
N VAL A 217 27.90 -1.42 -1.43
CA VAL A 217 26.90 -2.25 -2.10
C VAL A 217 27.20 -3.73 -1.87
N GLU A 218 28.45 -4.18 -2.01
CA GLU A 218 28.84 -5.56 -1.72
C GLU A 218 28.49 -5.96 -0.29
N GLY A 219 28.79 -5.12 0.72
CA GLY A 219 28.40 -5.41 2.10
C GLY A 219 26.89 -5.48 2.32
N MET A 220 26.10 -4.67 1.60
CA MET A 220 24.63 -4.77 1.64
C MET A 220 24.13 -6.06 0.99
N LEU A 221 24.73 -6.46 -0.14
CA LEU A 221 24.41 -7.71 -0.83
C LEU A 221 24.77 -8.93 0.02
N ASP A 222 25.95 -8.92 0.63
CA ASP A 222 26.40 -9.97 1.54
C ASP A 222 25.43 -10.13 2.71
N ARG A 223 25.05 -9.01 3.34
CA ARG A 223 24.09 -9.03 4.44
C ARG A 223 22.71 -9.54 4.00
N PHE A 224 22.26 -9.19 2.79
CA PHE A 224 21.00 -9.67 2.25
C PHE A 224 21.00 -11.20 2.05
N VAL A 225 22.10 -11.75 1.53
CA VAL A 225 22.29 -13.20 1.38
C VAL A 225 22.33 -13.89 2.74
N GLU A 226 23.02 -13.33 3.73
CA GLU A 226 23.07 -13.89 5.09
C GLU A 226 21.68 -13.98 5.74
N ILE A 227 20.87 -12.94 5.58
CA ILE A 227 19.53 -12.84 6.16
C ILE A 227 18.55 -13.82 5.50
N GLU A 228 18.57 -13.91 4.17
CA GLU A 228 17.55 -14.66 3.42
C GLU A 228 17.98 -16.09 3.06
N GLY A 229 19.28 -16.34 2.95
CA GLY A 229 19.85 -17.58 2.43
C GLY A 229 19.67 -17.75 0.91
N ASP A 230 18.43 -17.65 0.42
CA ASP A 230 18.07 -17.69 -1.00
C ASP A 230 17.33 -16.40 -1.41
N PRO A 231 18.07 -15.28 -1.56
CA PRO A 231 17.46 -13.98 -1.87
C PRO A 231 16.77 -13.97 -3.24
N GLU A 232 15.48 -13.63 -3.24
CA GLU A 232 14.66 -13.69 -4.45
C GLU A 232 14.89 -12.51 -5.39
N VAL A 233 14.69 -11.29 -4.89
CA VAL A 233 14.61 -10.09 -5.74
C VAL A 233 15.38 -8.94 -5.12
N ILE A 234 16.23 -8.31 -5.94
CA ILE A 234 16.85 -7.03 -5.61
C ILE A 234 16.57 -5.98 -6.68
N GLN A 235 16.42 -4.73 -6.24
CA GLN A 235 16.16 -3.59 -7.09
C GLN A 235 17.18 -2.47 -6.81
N PHE A 236 17.93 -2.09 -7.84
CA PHE A 236 18.77 -0.90 -7.80
C PHE A 236 17.93 0.33 -8.18
N SER A 237 17.96 1.35 -7.32
CA SER A 237 17.19 2.57 -7.43
C SER A 237 18.06 3.79 -7.07
N GLY A 238 17.45 4.92 -6.77
CA GLY A 238 18.12 6.15 -6.37
C GLY A 238 17.48 7.37 -7.04
N GLY A 239 18.29 8.37 -7.36
CA GLY A 239 17.87 9.44 -8.27
C GLY A 239 17.74 8.92 -9.70
N GLU A 240 18.85 8.51 -10.31
CA GLU A 240 18.89 7.70 -11.51
C GLU A 240 20.06 6.71 -11.39
N PRO A 241 19.81 5.41 -11.17
CA PRO A 241 20.88 4.44 -10.92
C PRO A 241 21.80 4.28 -12.12
N THR A 242 21.31 4.44 -13.36
CA THR A 242 22.12 4.21 -14.56
C THR A 242 23.20 5.26 -14.80
N ILE A 243 23.18 6.40 -14.09
CA ILE A 243 24.30 7.36 -14.15
C ILE A 243 25.44 7.00 -13.20
N HIS A 244 25.24 6.03 -12.29
CA HIS A 244 26.30 5.56 -11.42
C HIS A 244 27.38 4.86 -12.27
N PRO A 245 28.67 5.24 -12.13
CA PRO A 245 29.73 4.71 -13.01
C PRO A 245 29.94 3.19 -12.85
N GLN A 246 29.63 2.65 -11.67
CA GLN A 246 29.81 1.23 -11.33
C GLN A 246 28.49 0.43 -11.33
N ILE A 247 27.41 0.94 -11.94
CA ILE A 247 26.10 0.26 -11.87
C ILE A 247 26.13 -1.16 -12.44
N LEU A 248 26.87 -1.39 -13.53
CA LEU A 248 27.00 -2.72 -14.14
C LEU A 248 27.75 -3.68 -13.21
N ASP A 249 28.82 -3.20 -12.55
CA ASP A 249 29.56 -3.98 -11.57
C ASP A 249 28.66 -4.38 -10.39
N MET A 250 27.82 -3.46 -9.91
CA MET A 250 26.85 -3.71 -8.82
C MET A 250 25.80 -4.75 -9.22
N ILE A 251 25.30 -4.69 -10.46
CA ILE A 251 24.38 -5.68 -11.02
C ILE A 251 25.06 -7.05 -11.09
N GLN A 252 26.30 -7.10 -11.58
CA GLN A 252 27.05 -8.35 -11.67
C GLN A 252 27.31 -8.94 -10.28
N ALA A 253 27.72 -8.12 -9.32
CA ALA A 253 27.94 -8.55 -7.94
C ALA A 253 26.68 -9.13 -7.27
N ALA A 254 25.50 -8.63 -7.62
CA ALA A 254 24.23 -9.20 -7.18
C ALA A 254 23.97 -10.58 -7.83
N LYS A 255 24.20 -10.71 -9.14
CA LYS A 255 24.07 -11.98 -9.88
C LYS A 255 25.03 -13.05 -9.36
N ASP A 256 26.29 -12.67 -9.11
CA ASP A 256 27.34 -13.58 -8.63
C ASP A 256 27.03 -14.19 -7.25
N ARG A 257 26.19 -13.51 -6.47
CA ARG A 257 25.68 -13.98 -5.17
C ARG A 257 24.43 -14.86 -5.27
N GLY A 258 23.99 -15.18 -6.48
CA GLY A 258 22.84 -16.05 -6.71
C GLY A 258 21.49 -15.39 -6.47
N ILE A 259 21.42 -14.05 -6.39
CA ILE A 259 20.13 -13.35 -6.28
C ILE A 259 19.32 -13.61 -7.55
N ARG A 260 18.14 -14.23 -7.39
CA ARG A 260 17.39 -14.82 -8.52
C ARG A 260 16.95 -13.78 -9.56
N GLN A 261 16.55 -12.60 -9.11
CA GLN A 261 16.09 -11.52 -9.97
C GLN A 261 16.76 -10.19 -9.59
N VAL A 262 17.42 -9.57 -10.57
CA VAL A 262 18.04 -8.24 -10.42
C VAL A 262 17.29 -7.24 -11.31
N MET A 263 16.72 -6.22 -10.68
CA MET A 263 15.95 -5.16 -11.32
C MET A 263 16.65 -3.81 -11.20
N ILE A 264 16.36 -2.93 -12.15
CA ILE A 264 16.78 -1.52 -12.10
C ILE A 264 15.58 -0.59 -12.29
N ASN A 265 15.42 0.37 -11.38
CA ASN A 265 14.44 1.45 -11.47
C ASN A 265 15.06 2.64 -12.19
N THR A 266 14.80 2.75 -13.48
CA THR A 266 15.42 3.78 -14.32
C THR A 266 14.38 4.61 -15.06
N ASN A 267 14.73 5.87 -15.34
CA ASN A 267 14.02 6.73 -16.28
C ASN A 267 14.26 6.34 -17.75
N GLY A 268 15.18 5.41 -18.03
CA GLY A 268 15.42 4.84 -19.34
C GLY A 268 16.19 5.72 -20.32
N VAL A 269 16.62 6.93 -19.93
CA VAL A 269 17.30 7.87 -20.83
C VAL A 269 18.64 7.31 -21.34
N ARG A 270 19.44 6.69 -20.46
CA ARG A 270 20.72 6.07 -20.86
C ARG A 270 20.48 4.88 -21.78
N ILE A 271 19.54 3.99 -21.41
CA ILE A 271 19.14 2.84 -22.22
C ILE A 271 18.72 3.25 -23.62
N ALA A 272 17.98 4.35 -23.77
CA ALA A 272 17.49 4.81 -25.07
C ALA A 272 18.57 5.46 -25.96
N ARG A 273 19.75 5.81 -25.42
CA ARG A 273 20.77 6.61 -26.10
C ARG A 273 22.13 5.93 -26.22
N ASP A 274 22.38 4.90 -25.42
CA ASP A 274 23.65 4.20 -25.31
C ASP A 274 23.41 2.71 -25.60
N ASP A 275 23.52 2.34 -26.89
CA ASP A 275 23.29 0.97 -27.35
C ASP A 275 24.29 -0.01 -26.69
N ARG A 276 25.51 0.44 -26.37
CA ARG A 276 26.51 -0.40 -25.67
C ARG A 276 26.06 -0.71 -24.25
N PHE A 277 25.60 0.30 -23.51
CA PHE A 277 25.05 0.09 -22.18
C PHE A 277 23.82 -0.84 -22.20
N LEU A 278 22.98 -0.76 -23.23
CA LEU A 278 21.87 -1.70 -23.40
C LEU A 278 22.36 -3.13 -23.67
N GLU A 279 23.42 -3.31 -24.46
CA GLU A 279 24.04 -4.61 -24.69
C GLU A 279 24.67 -5.17 -23.40
N ASP A 280 25.36 -4.34 -22.62
CA ASP A 280 25.99 -4.73 -21.35
C ASP A 280 24.96 -5.09 -20.25
N LEU A 281 23.71 -4.65 -20.40
CA LEU A 281 22.60 -5.01 -19.50
C LEU A 281 21.96 -6.36 -19.85
N ALA A 282 22.16 -6.91 -21.04
CA ALA A 282 21.48 -8.12 -21.53
C ALA A 282 22.15 -9.42 -21.05
#